data_AF-A0A7S0ITN0-F1
#
_entry.id   AF-A0A7S0ITN0-F1
#
_cell.length_a   1.000
_cell.length_b   1.000
_cell.length_c   1.000
_cell.angle_alpha   90.00
_cell.angle_beta   90.00
_cell.angle_gamma   90.00
#
_symmetry.space_group_name_H-M   'P 1'
#
loop_
_entity.id
_entity.type
_entity.pdbx_description
1 polymer ?
#
loop_
_entity_poly.entity_id
_entity_poly.type
_entity_poly.pdbx_seq_one_letter_code
_entity_poly.pdbx_strand_id
1 'polypeptide(L)'
;MCTKESAYRRAEKVYKAYADGRNEATLLHDVLDFKSPSVHVSRIIEQPRPACAQWLHAAAIFSVRGAPGFRFIRGALSADRQLEVAYAALTEWCEADNESNLNAHGRTRSLWAEHLSNPKSSLLTKLSWLTLGHHYQWTERTYDPARVSPFPPQLAVLASELAQACGETMVAEAAIINFYSARSTMGGHKDDAEPCQAAPIISISIGLPAIFLLGGHTKDEPPIALLVRSGDVVVQAGESRGYYHGVPRILSASPPRELLDACSSSNMVGVAEWLQTHRLNANVRQVFERDERREVHPHNAVCTSERSNLASDRLESGARSHDHHASTHSIVTDAKLYPHKRPRLGAESPGQ
;
A
#
# COMPACT_ATOMS: atom_id res chain seq x y z
N MET A 1 38.24 4.50 -17.58
CA MET A 1 37.64 5.73 -17.03
C MET A 1 36.95 5.38 -15.72
N CYS A 2 37.39 5.92 -14.58
CA CYS A 2 36.71 5.74 -13.31
C CYS A 2 35.44 6.60 -13.34
N THR A 3 34.27 6.00 -13.51
CA THR A 3 32.99 6.74 -13.48
C THR A 3 32.85 7.36 -12.09
N LYS A 4 32.86 8.70 -12.01
CA LYS A 4 32.62 9.40 -10.74
C LYS A 4 31.28 8.92 -10.17
N GLU A 5 31.30 8.55 -8.89
CA GLU A 5 30.09 8.18 -8.17
C GLU A 5 29.10 9.36 -8.16
N SER A 6 27.81 9.09 -8.39
CA SER A 6 26.79 10.15 -8.45
C SER A 6 26.47 10.70 -7.05
N ALA A 7 25.89 11.90 -6.96
CA ALA A 7 25.48 12.49 -5.67
C ALA A 7 24.45 11.62 -4.94
N TYR A 8 23.47 11.11 -5.68
CA TYR A 8 22.47 10.18 -5.14
C TYR A 8 23.13 8.94 -4.52
N ARG A 9 24.07 8.32 -5.23
CA ARG A 9 24.74 7.11 -4.75
C ARG A 9 25.58 7.36 -3.49
N ARG A 10 26.24 8.52 -3.40
CA ARG A 10 26.96 8.93 -2.17
C ARG A 10 26.00 9.04 -0.99
N ALA A 11 24.87 9.73 -1.14
CA ALA A 11 23.86 9.84 -0.09
C ALA A 11 23.30 8.46 0.31
N GLU A 12 23.03 7.60 -0.67
CA GLU A 12 22.57 6.23 -0.44
C GLU A 12 23.54 5.44 0.45
N LYS A 13 24.86 5.53 0.20
CA LYS A 13 25.90 4.89 1.03
C LYS A 13 25.95 5.44 2.44
N VAL A 14 25.83 6.76 2.60
CA VAL A 14 25.83 7.43 3.91
C VAL A 14 24.71 6.87 4.79
N TYR A 15 23.47 6.82 4.28
CA TYR A 15 22.34 6.32 5.06
C TYR A 15 22.30 4.79 5.20
N LYS A 16 22.86 4.03 4.27
CA LYS A 16 23.02 2.57 4.44
C LYS A 16 23.98 2.22 5.58
N ALA A 17 25.07 2.98 5.71
CA ALA A 17 26.07 2.80 6.78
C ALA A 17 25.55 3.15 8.19
N TYR A 18 24.36 3.76 8.29
CA TYR A 18 23.68 4.06 9.56
C TYR A 18 23.38 2.81 10.41
N ALA A 19 23.48 1.60 9.84
CA ALA A 19 23.18 0.33 10.51
C ALA A 19 24.03 -0.01 11.75
N ASP A 20 25.17 0.65 11.93
CA ASP A 20 26.23 0.19 12.83
C ASP A 20 26.39 1.02 14.12
N GLY A 21 25.36 1.79 14.53
CA GLY A 21 25.36 2.50 15.83
C GLY A 21 26.41 3.61 15.98
N ARG A 22 27.12 3.96 14.90
CA ARG A 22 28.07 5.07 14.87
C ARG A 22 27.38 6.30 14.28
N ASN A 23 27.11 7.29 15.13
CA ASN A 23 26.63 8.66 14.77
C ASN A 23 25.13 8.83 14.46
N GLU A 24 24.22 8.20 15.21
CA GLU A 24 22.76 8.40 15.02
C GLU A 24 22.31 9.87 15.11
N ALA A 25 22.88 10.64 16.05
CA ALA A 25 22.44 12.01 16.34
C ALA A 25 22.91 13.05 15.31
N THR A 26 24.11 12.89 14.74
CA THR A 26 24.73 13.91 13.87
C THR A 26 24.28 13.80 12.41
N LEU A 27 23.94 12.61 11.92
CA LEU A 27 23.53 12.39 10.52
C LEU A 27 22.04 12.61 10.26
N LEU A 28 21.20 12.53 11.30
CA LEU A 28 19.78 12.86 11.20
C LEU A 28 19.52 14.36 11.20
N HIS A 29 20.49 15.20 11.59
CA HIS A 29 20.31 16.65 11.57
C HIS A 29 19.96 17.19 10.18
N ASP A 30 20.46 16.60 9.10
CA ASP A 30 20.16 17.05 7.73
C ASP A 30 18.93 16.37 7.11
N VAL A 31 18.36 15.38 7.82
CA VAL A 31 17.14 14.68 7.43
C VAL A 31 15.94 15.53 7.82
N LEU A 32 15.11 15.88 6.85
CA LEU A 32 13.91 16.67 7.13
C LEU A 32 12.92 15.87 7.97
N ASP A 33 12.66 16.37 9.18
CA ASP A 33 11.66 15.83 10.09
C ASP A 33 10.43 16.75 10.18
N PHE A 34 9.33 16.31 9.58
CA PHE A 34 8.06 17.05 9.57
C PHE A 34 7.34 17.06 10.93
N LYS A 35 7.79 16.28 11.94
CA LYS A 35 7.31 16.40 13.33
C LYS A 35 7.82 17.67 14.00
N SER A 36 8.95 18.20 13.53
CA SER A 36 9.58 19.42 14.06
C SER A 36 9.97 20.35 12.89
N PRO A 37 8.98 20.85 12.12
CA PRO A 37 9.24 21.61 10.90
C PRO A 37 10.00 22.92 11.18
N SER A 38 9.93 23.43 12.42
CA SER A 38 10.68 24.59 12.90
C SER A 38 12.21 24.43 12.83
N VAL A 39 12.72 23.20 12.81
CA VAL A 39 14.16 22.93 12.66
C VAL A 39 14.64 23.18 11.22
N HIS A 40 13.74 23.10 10.24
CA HIS A 40 14.05 23.22 8.81
C HIS A 40 13.16 24.24 8.09
N VAL A 41 12.82 25.36 8.74
CA VAL A 41 11.95 26.41 8.18
C VAL A 41 12.40 26.96 6.82
N SER A 42 13.70 26.89 6.51
CA SER A 42 14.21 27.33 5.21
C SER A 42 13.86 26.35 4.08
N ARG A 43 13.54 25.10 4.40
CA ARG A 43 13.30 24.00 3.46
C ARG A 43 11.87 23.46 3.48
N ILE A 44 11.22 23.41 4.65
CA ILE A 44 9.85 22.91 4.82
C ILE A 44 8.88 24.09 4.78
N ILE A 45 7.82 23.97 3.97
CA ILE A 45 6.79 24.99 3.84
C ILE A 45 5.44 24.33 4.12
N GLU A 46 4.82 24.64 5.25
CA GLU A 46 3.46 24.20 5.55
C GLU A 46 2.47 24.81 4.56
N GLN A 47 1.58 23.97 4.05
CA GLN A 47 0.56 24.34 3.06
C GLN A 47 -0.78 24.54 3.76
N PRO A 48 -1.60 25.50 3.30
CA PRO A 48 -2.97 25.61 3.78
C PRO A 48 -3.74 24.33 3.46
N ARG A 49 -4.53 23.86 4.41
CA ARG A 49 -5.37 22.67 4.21
C ARG A 49 -6.63 23.04 3.42
N PRO A 50 -6.92 22.40 2.27
CA PRO A 50 -8.14 22.67 1.54
C PRO A 50 -9.38 22.10 2.27
N ALA A 51 -10.57 22.62 1.94
CA ALA A 51 -11.83 22.20 2.57
C ALA A 51 -12.16 20.71 2.33
N CYS A 52 -11.78 20.16 1.17
CA CYS A 52 -11.93 18.73 0.86
C CYS A 52 -11.09 17.83 1.77
N ALA A 53 -10.11 18.38 2.48
CA ALA A 53 -9.17 17.65 3.32
C ALA A 53 -9.48 17.80 4.82
N GLN A 54 -10.69 18.21 5.21
CA GLN A 54 -11.06 18.33 6.63
C GLN A 54 -10.96 17.01 7.40
N TRP A 55 -11.15 15.88 6.72
CA TRP A 55 -11.01 14.54 7.29
C TRP A 55 -9.58 14.20 7.75
N LEU A 56 -8.56 14.93 7.27
CA LEU A 56 -7.18 14.78 7.74
C LEU A 56 -6.98 15.28 9.19
N HIS A 57 -8.02 15.74 9.88
CA HIS A 57 -8.03 16.12 11.30
C HIS A 57 -6.83 16.96 11.75
N ALA A 58 -5.84 16.38 12.43
CA ALA A 58 -4.66 17.09 12.94
C ALA A 58 -3.45 17.05 11.99
N ALA A 59 -3.56 16.35 10.85
CA ALA A 59 -2.47 16.21 9.91
C ALA A 59 -2.18 17.55 9.20
N ALA A 60 -0.90 17.82 9.03
CA ALA A 60 -0.39 18.99 8.33
C ALA A 60 0.18 18.55 6.97
N ILE A 61 -0.02 19.39 5.96
CA ILE A 61 0.46 19.18 4.60
C ILE A 61 1.67 20.09 4.40
N PHE A 62 2.76 19.57 3.88
CA PHE A 62 4.00 20.29 3.67
C PHE A 62 4.46 20.16 2.22
N SER A 63 5.11 21.21 1.71
CA SER A 63 5.97 21.13 0.53
C SER A 63 7.42 21.31 0.94
N VAL A 64 8.33 20.97 0.03
CA VAL A 64 9.77 21.09 0.25
C VAL A 64 10.38 21.99 -0.81
N ARG A 65 11.15 23.00 -0.38
CA ARG A 65 11.87 23.91 -1.29
C ARG A 65 12.86 23.10 -2.14
N GLY A 66 12.84 23.33 -3.44
CA GLY A 66 13.66 22.60 -4.41
C GLY A 66 13.04 21.28 -4.88
N ALA A 67 11.79 20.99 -4.51
CA ALA A 67 11.03 19.85 -5.06
C ALA A 67 9.60 20.27 -5.45
N PRO A 68 9.42 21.02 -6.55
CA PRO A 68 8.09 21.40 -7.05
C PRO A 68 7.18 20.18 -7.28
N GLY A 69 5.91 20.32 -6.92
CA GLY A 69 4.92 19.23 -6.99
C GLY A 69 5.02 18.16 -5.90
N PHE A 70 6.08 18.17 -5.08
CA PHE A 70 6.17 17.25 -3.93
C PHE A 70 5.28 17.73 -2.78
N ARG A 71 4.54 16.79 -2.16
CA ARG A 71 3.84 17.02 -0.89
C ARG A 71 4.12 15.91 0.12
N PHE A 72 4.09 16.29 1.39
CA PHE A 72 4.19 15.39 2.53
C PHE A 72 3.02 15.65 3.47
N ILE A 73 2.24 14.63 3.79
CA ILE A 73 1.13 14.72 4.75
C ILE A 73 1.54 13.96 6.01
N ARG A 74 1.78 14.69 7.10
CA ARG A 74 2.23 14.10 8.36
C ARG A 74 1.08 13.47 9.11
N GLY A 75 1.17 12.18 9.43
CA GLY A 75 0.17 11.44 10.20
C GLY A 75 -1.20 11.47 9.53
N ALA A 76 -1.24 11.31 8.21
CA ALA A 76 -2.46 11.36 7.41
C ALA A 76 -3.47 10.27 7.80
N LEU A 77 -2.99 9.10 8.22
CA LEU A 77 -3.83 7.98 8.62
C LEU A 77 -3.90 7.86 10.14
N SER A 78 -5.11 7.71 10.68
CA SER A 78 -5.32 7.31 12.08
C SER A 78 -4.75 5.91 12.34
N ALA A 79 -4.55 5.54 13.61
CA ALA A 79 -4.10 4.21 13.98
C ALA A 79 -5.03 3.11 13.43
N ASP A 80 -6.35 3.29 13.53
CA ASP A 80 -7.33 2.35 12.98
C ASP A 80 -7.18 2.15 11.47
N ARG A 81 -7.05 3.25 10.70
CA ARG A 81 -6.85 3.17 9.24
C ARG A 81 -5.53 2.52 8.87
N GLN A 82 -4.48 2.77 9.65
CA GLN A 82 -3.19 2.08 9.46
C GLN A 82 -3.33 0.57 9.67
N LEU A 83 -4.05 0.14 10.72
CA LEU A 83 -4.28 -1.27 10.99
C LEU A 83 -5.18 -1.93 9.94
N GLU A 84 -6.23 -1.25 9.46
CA GLU A 84 -7.10 -1.75 8.38
C GLU A 84 -6.31 -2.03 7.10
N VAL A 85 -5.51 -1.06 6.64
CA VAL A 85 -4.69 -1.21 5.43
C VAL A 85 -3.62 -2.30 5.62
N ALA A 86 -2.95 -2.33 6.77
CA ALA A 86 -1.93 -3.34 7.05
C ALA A 86 -2.54 -4.75 7.16
N TYR A 87 -3.70 -4.88 7.81
CA TYR A 87 -4.43 -6.14 7.91
C TYR A 87 -4.81 -6.64 6.52
N ALA A 88 -5.48 -5.83 5.71
CA ALA A 88 -5.87 -6.23 4.36
C ALA A 88 -4.65 -6.63 3.51
N ALA A 89 -3.53 -5.91 3.63
CA ALA A 89 -2.30 -6.25 2.91
C ALA A 89 -1.66 -7.57 3.32
N LEU A 90 -1.70 -7.89 4.62
CA LEU A 90 -1.07 -9.08 5.20
C LEU A 90 -1.98 -10.32 5.16
N THR A 91 -3.28 -10.14 4.90
CA THR A 91 -4.27 -11.22 4.85
C THR A 91 -4.94 -11.32 3.48
N GLU A 92 -5.84 -10.39 3.16
CA GLU A 92 -6.72 -10.45 2.00
C GLU A 92 -5.94 -10.31 0.69
N TRP A 93 -5.07 -9.32 0.59
CA TRP A 93 -4.42 -8.94 -0.67
C TRP A 93 -3.30 -9.90 -1.05
N CYS A 94 -2.59 -10.47 -0.09
CA CYS A 94 -1.52 -11.43 -0.36
C CYS A 94 -2.04 -12.85 -0.64
N GLU A 95 -3.29 -13.15 -0.26
CA GLU A 95 -3.95 -14.44 -0.48
C GLU A 95 -4.98 -14.44 -1.63
N ALA A 96 -5.37 -13.26 -2.12
CA ALA A 96 -6.22 -13.10 -3.31
C ALA A 96 -5.48 -13.45 -4.61
N ASP A 97 -6.18 -13.35 -5.75
CA ASP A 97 -5.63 -13.55 -7.09
C ASP A 97 -4.64 -12.45 -7.55
N ASN A 98 -4.07 -11.70 -6.60
CA ASN A 98 -3.05 -10.71 -6.85
C ASN A 98 -1.68 -11.37 -7.09
N GLU A 99 -0.76 -10.59 -7.66
CA GLU A 99 0.59 -11.06 -7.92
C GLU A 99 1.57 -10.56 -6.87
N SER A 100 2.38 -11.47 -6.35
CA SER A 100 3.45 -11.21 -5.40
C SER A 100 4.74 -11.88 -5.83
N ASN A 101 5.84 -11.54 -5.15
CA ASN A 101 7.11 -12.24 -5.35
C ASN A 101 7.07 -13.72 -4.96
N LEU A 102 6.05 -14.15 -4.21
CA LEU A 102 5.88 -15.55 -3.82
C LEU A 102 5.20 -16.40 -4.90
N ASN A 103 4.48 -15.79 -5.85
CA ASN A 103 3.76 -16.52 -6.91
C ASN A 103 4.70 -17.34 -7.82
N ALA A 104 5.98 -16.96 -7.92
CA ALA A 104 7.00 -17.75 -8.62
C ALA A 104 7.20 -19.16 -8.02
N HIS A 105 6.76 -19.37 -6.78
CA HIS A 105 6.79 -20.65 -6.07
C HIS A 105 5.42 -21.35 -6.03
N GLY A 106 4.44 -20.87 -6.79
CA GLY A 106 3.04 -21.30 -6.76
C GLY A 106 2.15 -20.35 -5.95
N ARG A 107 0.83 -20.54 -6.02
CA ARG A 107 -0.11 -19.76 -5.21
C ARG A 107 -0.03 -20.24 -3.76
N THR A 108 0.28 -19.32 -2.86
CA THR A 108 0.28 -19.58 -1.42
C THR A 108 -1.07 -19.17 -0.84
N ARG A 109 -1.64 -20.00 0.04
CA ARG A 109 -2.87 -19.70 0.78
C ARG A 109 -2.56 -19.69 2.27
N SER A 110 -3.37 -19.00 3.07
CA SER A 110 -3.25 -19.02 4.53
C SER A 110 -1.90 -18.50 5.06
N LEU A 111 -1.24 -17.63 4.31
CA LEU A 111 0.05 -17.02 4.66
C LEU A 111 0.01 -16.40 6.06
N TRP A 112 -1.07 -15.67 6.37
CA TRP A 112 -1.20 -15.02 7.66
C TRP A 112 -1.44 -16.00 8.80
N ALA A 113 -2.33 -16.97 8.60
CA ALA A 113 -2.63 -17.99 9.62
C ALA A 113 -1.39 -18.85 9.94
N GLU A 114 -0.59 -19.20 8.93
CA GLU A 114 0.70 -19.85 9.11
C GLU A 114 1.70 -18.96 9.83
N HIS A 115 1.72 -17.66 9.52
CA HIS A 115 2.57 -16.70 10.23
C HIS A 115 2.23 -16.60 11.71
N LEU A 116 0.95 -16.50 12.07
CA LEU A 116 0.53 -16.47 13.48
C LEU A 116 0.96 -17.75 14.23
N SER A 117 0.93 -18.89 13.55
CA SER A 117 1.32 -20.18 14.14
C SER A 117 2.83 -20.35 14.28
N ASN A 118 3.62 -19.87 13.31
CA ASN A 118 5.07 -19.99 13.31
C ASN A 118 5.76 -18.79 12.63
N PRO A 119 5.88 -17.65 13.34
CA PRO A 119 6.33 -16.39 12.73
C PRO A 119 7.74 -16.46 12.11
N LYS A 120 8.64 -17.25 12.70
CA LYS A 120 10.05 -17.32 12.30
C LYS A 120 10.31 -18.11 11.01
N SER A 121 9.42 -19.02 10.64
CA SER A 121 9.60 -19.89 9.47
C SER A 121 8.50 -19.77 8.42
N SER A 122 7.49 -18.95 8.68
CA SER A 122 6.41 -18.67 7.73
C SER A 122 6.93 -18.05 6.43
N LEU A 123 6.29 -18.41 5.31
CA LEU A 123 6.56 -17.84 3.98
C LEU A 123 6.31 -16.33 3.91
N LEU A 124 5.49 -15.77 4.82
CA LEU A 124 5.29 -14.32 4.93
C LEU A 124 6.62 -13.57 5.13
N THR A 125 7.61 -14.19 5.79
CA THR A 125 8.95 -13.61 5.98
C THR A 125 9.73 -13.40 4.67
N LYS A 126 9.30 -14.06 3.59
CA LYS A 126 9.86 -13.92 2.25
C LYS A 126 9.04 -12.98 1.36
N LEU A 127 7.90 -12.48 1.83
CA LEU A 127 7.09 -11.52 1.08
C LEU A 127 7.83 -10.17 1.04
N SER A 128 8.08 -9.66 -0.16
CA SER A 128 8.77 -8.40 -0.42
C SER A 128 7.91 -7.42 -1.20
N TRP A 129 7.06 -7.90 -2.10
CA TRP A 129 6.13 -7.06 -2.84
C TRP A 129 4.87 -7.83 -3.24
N LEU A 130 3.75 -7.11 -3.37
CA LEU A 130 2.57 -7.54 -4.13
C LEU A 130 2.04 -6.38 -4.98
N THR A 131 1.30 -6.71 -6.03
CA THR A 131 0.68 -5.74 -6.94
C THR A 131 -0.83 -5.91 -6.98
N LEU A 132 -1.55 -4.79 -7.02
CA LEU A 132 -3.02 -4.71 -7.03
C LEU A 132 -3.48 -3.97 -8.27
N GLY A 133 -4.65 -4.31 -8.81
CA GLY A 133 -5.14 -3.66 -10.03
C GLY A 133 -4.33 -4.12 -11.24
N HIS A 134 -3.91 -3.17 -12.09
CA HIS A 134 -3.00 -3.50 -13.18
C HIS A 134 -1.64 -3.95 -12.66
N HIS A 135 -1.18 -5.12 -13.09
CA HIS A 135 0.04 -5.74 -12.57
C HIS A 135 1.28 -5.23 -13.30
N TYR A 136 2.23 -4.70 -12.53
CA TYR A 136 3.50 -4.20 -13.04
C TYR A 136 4.36 -5.35 -13.59
N GLN A 137 4.85 -5.20 -14.82
CA GLN A 137 5.77 -6.16 -15.44
C GLN A 137 7.22 -5.76 -15.18
N TRP A 138 7.87 -6.44 -14.23
CA TRP A 138 9.24 -6.10 -13.80
C TRP A 138 10.28 -6.09 -14.91
N THR A 139 10.22 -7.05 -15.84
CA THR A 139 11.19 -7.20 -16.93
C THR A 139 11.00 -6.13 -18.00
N GLU A 140 9.75 -5.93 -18.44
CA GLU A 140 9.42 -5.00 -19.53
C GLU A 140 9.24 -3.56 -19.04
N ARG A 141 9.14 -3.35 -17.73
CA ARG A 141 8.83 -2.07 -17.09
C ARG A 141 7.58 -1.42 -17.68
N THR A 142 6.50 -2.19 -17.78
CA THR A 142 5.24 -1.77 -18.40
C THR A 142 4.03 -2.32 -17.66
N TYR A 143 2.84 -1.90 -18.08
CA TYR A 143 1.55 -2.40 -17.65
C TYR A 143 0.78 -2.94 -18.84
N ASP A 144 0.37 -4.21 -18.75
CA ASP A 144 -0.53 -4.83 -19.73
C ASP A 144 -2.00 -4.56 -19.30
N PRO A 145 -2.83 -3.92 -20.14
CA PRO A 145 -4.25 -3.71 -19.86
C PRO A 145 -5.02 -4.99 -19.54
N ALA A 146 -4.61 -6.15 -20.09
CA ALA A 146 -5.26 -7.44 -19.86
C ALA A 146 -4.86 -8.09 -18.53
N ARG A 147 -3.75 -7.67 -17.92
CA ARG A 147 -3.18 -8.27 -16.71
C ARG A 147 -3.58 -7.47 -15.47
N VAL A 148 -4.81 -7.70 -15.02
CA VAL A 148 -5.48 -6.90 -13.99
C VAL A 148 -6.23 -7.77 -12.97
N SER A 149 -6.11 -7.42 -11.69
CA SER A 149 -6.97 -7.92 -10.61
C SER A 149 -7.93 -6.82 -10.14
N PRO A 150 -9.00 -7.14 -9.39
CA PRO A 150 -9.84 -6.12 -8.76
C PRO A 150 -9.01 -5.20 -7.85
N PHE A 151 -9.09 -3.90 -8.06
CA PHE A 151 -8.43 -2.92 -7.19
C PHE A 151 -9.26 -2.71 -5.91
N PRO A 152 -8.66 -2.72 -4.70
CA PRO A 152 -9.43 -2.55 -3.46
C PRO A 152 -10.13 -1.18 -3.37
N PRO A 153 -11.48 -1.13 -3.25
CA PRO A 153 -12.22 0.13 -3.27
C PRO A 153 -11.83 1.11 -2.16
N GLN A 154 -11.55 0.60 -0.96
CA GLN A 154 -11.15 1.42 0.18
C GLN A 154 -9.81 2.12 -0.05
N LEU A 155 -8.85 1.41 -0.68
CA LEU A 155 -7.57 1.99 -1.05
C LEU A 155 -7.72 3.00 -2.19
N ALA A 156 -8.66 2.78 -3.11
CA ALA A 156 -8.92 3.69 -4.22
C ALA A 156 -9.49 5.03 -3.74
N VAL A 157 -10.47 4.98 -2.84
CA VAL A 157 -11.06 6.17 -2.21
C VAL A 157 -9.99 6.93 -1.43
N LEU A 158 -9.25 6.23 -0.56
CA LEU A 158 -8.19 6.85 0.25
C LEU A 158 -7.13 7.54 -0.61
N ALA A 159 -6.63 6.88 -1.66
CA ALA A 159 -5.63 7.47 -2.55
C ALA A 159 -6.17 8.72 -3.28
N SER A 160 -7.41 8.67 -3.74
CA SER A 160 -8.07 9.79 -4.42
C SER A 160 -8.27 10.98 -3.48
N GLU A 161 -8.70 10.75 -2.25
CA GLU A 161 -8.85 11.80 -1.22
C GLU A 161 -7.51 12.43 -0.82
N LEU A 162 -6.45 11.61 -0.72
CA LEU A 162 -5.08 12.09 -0.45
C LEU A 162 -4.53 12.95 -1.60
N ALA A 163 -4.79 12.55 -2.85
CA ALA A 163 -4.45 13.35 -4.03
C ALA A 163 -5.18 14.70 -4.01
N GLN A 164 -6.50 14.68 -3.79
CA GLN A 164 -7.33 15.90 -3.72
C GLN A 164 -6.88 16.84 -2.60
N ALA A 165 -6.48 16.29 -1.43
CA ALA A 165 -5.95 17.08 -0.33
C ALA A 165 -4.67 17.85 -0.71
N CYS A 166 -3.94 17.38 -1.72
CA CYS A 166 -2.75 18.01 -2.26
C CYS A 166 -3.01 18.89 -3.49
N GLY A 167 -4.27 19.03 -3.92
CA GLY A 167 -4.66 19.75 -5.14
C GLY A 167 -4.48 18.94 -6.42
N GLU A 168 -4.31 17.62 -6.30
CA GLU A 168 -4.10 16.70 -7.42
C GLU A 168 -5.36 15.86 -7.69
N THR A 169 -5.41 15.22 -8.86
CA THR A 169 -6.46 14.28 -9.22
C THR A 169 -5.84 12.98 -9.71
N MET A 170 -6.50 11.86 -9.40
CA MET A 170 -6.09 10.55 -9.89
C MET A 170 -7.27 9.59 -9.93
N VAL A 171 -7.15 8.56 -10.76
CA VAL A 171 -7.91 7.31 -10.61
C VAL A 171 -6.95 6.20 -10.19
N ALA A 172 -7.21 5.59 -9.04
CA ALA A 172 -6.40 4.48 -8.55
C ALA A 172 -6.63 3.23 -9.40
N GLU A 173 -5.62 2.84 -10.17
CA GLU A 173 -5.70 1.74 -11.14
C GLU A 173 -4.67 0.63 -10.86
N ALA A 174 -3.54 1.00 -10.24
CA ALA A 174 -2.53 0.06 -9.81
C ALA A 174 -1.95 0.45 -8.46
N ALA A 175 -1.50 -0.54 -7.70
CA ALA A 175 -0.69 -0.31 -6.52
C ALA A 175 0.42 -1.35 -6.42
N ILE A 176 1.60 -0.91 -5.97
CA ILE A 176 2.66 -1.81 -5.53
C ILE A 176 2.76 -1.66 -4.02
N ILE A 177 2.48 -2.75 -3.30
CA ILE A 177 2.67 -2.82 -1.86
C ILE A 177 4.04 -3.45 -1.62
N ASN A 178 4.92 -2.72 -0.96
CA ASN A 178 6.26 -3.16 -0.62
C ASN A 178 6.34 -3.49 0.88
N PHE A 179 6.96 -4.63 1.19
CA PHE A 179 7.18 -5.10 2.55
C PHE A 179 8.69 -5.05 2.86
N TYR A 180 9.04 -4.34 3.92
CA TYR A 180 10.41 -4.10 4.31
C TYR A 180 10.66 -4.64 5.72
N SER A 181 11.67 -5.49 5.87
CA SER A 181 12.33 -5.70 7.16
C SER A 181 13.31 -4.58 7.47
N ALA A 182 13.82 -4.50 8.70
CA ALA A 182 14.85 -3.53 9.10
C ALA A 182 16.15 -3.57 8.26
N ARG A 183 16.41 -4.66 7.53
CA ARG A 183 17.58 -4.81 6.64
C ARG A 183 17.29 -4.44 5.18
N SER A 184 16.02 -4.22 4.84
CA SER A 184 15.61 -3.97 3.47
C SER A 184 16.04 -2.57 3.02
N THR A 185 16.32 -2.44 1.73
CA THR A 185 16.65 -1.15 1.10
C THR A 185 16.06 -1.12 -0.30
N MET A 186 15.73 0.08 -0.79
CA MET A 186 15.31 0.32 -2.17
C MET A 186 16.23 1.36 -2.79
N GLY A 187 16.89 0.99 -3.90
CA GLY A 187 17.83 1.85 -4.58
C GLY A 187 17.17 3.03 -5.30
N GLY A 188 17.97 4.02 -5.70
CA GLY A 188 17.50 5.16 -6.48
C GLY A 188 16.94 4.75 -7.85
N HIS A 189 15.64 4.93 -8.03
CA HIS A 189 14.88 4.60 -9.24
C HIS A 189 13.85 5.68 -9.57
N LYS A 190 13.23 5.56 -10.75
CA LYS A 190 12.06 6.33 -11.18
C LYS A 190 10.90 5.38 -11.41
N ASP A 191 9.71 5.89 -11.18
CA ASP A 191 8.45 5.27 -11.55
C ASP A 191 7.97 5.92 -12.85
N ASP A 192 8.47 5.43 -13.98
CA ASP A 192 8.24 6.00 -15.32
C ASP A 192 7.59 4.99 -16.28
N ALA A 193 6.96 3.95 -15.72
CA ALA A 193 6.38 2.86 -16.48
C ALA A 193 4.91 3.08 -16.84
N GLU A 194 4.21 3.97 -16.14
CA GLU A 194 2.82 4.29 -16.42
C GLU A 194 2.74 5.13 -17.70
N PRO A 195 1.88 4.78 -18.67
CA PRO A 195 1.56 5.68 -19.76
C PRO A 195 1.12 7.08 -19.27
N CYS A 196 0.31 7.14 -18.21
CA CYS A 196 -0.09 8.40 -17.58
C CYS A 196 0.98 8.90 -16.61
N GLN A 197 1.78 9.88 -17.05
CA GLN A 197 2.77 10.56 -16.20
C GLN A 197 2.24 11.86 -15.56
N ALA A 198 1.01 12.27 -15.88
CA ALA A 198 0.41 13.50 -15.33
C ALA A 198 -0.18 13.30 -13.92
N ALA A 199 -0.70 12.09 -13.64
CA ALA A 199 -1.28 11.77 -12.34
C ALA A 199 -0.20 11.57 -11.25
N PRO A 200 -0.50 11.89 -9.98
CA PRO A 200 0.44 11.72 -8.88
C PRO A 200 0.70 10.24 -8.55
N ILE A 201 1.80 10.00 -7.85
CA ILE A 201 1.98 8.79 -7.04
C ILE A 201 1.63 9.10 -5.59
N ILE A 202 0.78 8.28 -4.99
CA ILE A 202 0.44 8.34 -3.56
C ILE A 202 1.15 7.21 -2.83
N SER A 203 2.08 7.56 -1.95
CA SER A 203 2.92 6.64 -1.20
C SER A 203 2.55 6.66 0.28
N ILE A 204 1.82 5.64 0.73
CA ILE A 204 1.32 5.50 2.11
C ILE A 204 2.32 4.66 2.92
N SER A 205 2.66 5.10 4.12
CA SER A 205 3.69 4.48 4.96
C SER A 205 3.12 3.95 6.27
N ILE A 206 3.38 2.68 6.61
CA ILE A 206 2.87 2.05 7.85
C ILE A 206 3.98 1.19 8.50
N GLY A 207 4.12 1.25 9.82
CA GLY A 207 5.11 0.51 10.59
C GLY A 207 6.43 1.26 10.80
N LEU A 208 7.56 0.56 10.67
CA LEU A 208 8.87 1.13 10.96
C LEU A 208 9.15 2.42 10.17
N PRO A 209 9.80 3.42 10.80
CA PRO A 209 10.22 4.63 10.12
C PRO A 209 11.33 4.36 9.12
N ALA A 210 11.44 5.19 8.10
CA ALA A 210 12.42 5.05 7.04
C ALA A 210 13.03 6.39 6.65
N ILE A 211 14.28 6.36 6.19
CA ILE A 211 14.88 7.45 5.45
C ILE A 211 14.47 7.30 3.99
N PHE A 212 13.76 8.29 3.48
CA PHE A 212 13.40 8.41 2.07
C PHE A 212 14.31 9.46 1.42
N LEU A 213 14.90 9.11 0.28
CA LEU A 213 15.69 10.05 -0.52
C LEU A 213 14.84 10.51 -1.70
N LEU A 214 14.64 11.83 -1.80
CA LEU A 214 14.03 12.50 -2.93
C LEU A 214 15.13 13.20 -3.73
N GLY A 215 15.53 12.60 -4.85
CA GLY A 215 16.46 13.17 -5.82
C GLY A 215 15.81 14.21 -6.72
N GLY A 216 16.43 14.43 -7.88
CA GLY A 216 15.88 15.23 -8.98
C GLY A 216 15.71 14.39 -10.25
N HIS A 217 15.80 15.02 -11.41
CA HIS A 217 15.67 14.32 -12.70
C HIS A 217 16.85 13.40 -13.01
N THR A 218 18.01 13.65 -12.41
CA THR A 218 19.25 12.88 -12.58
C THR A 218 19.79 12.36 -11.25
N LYS A 219 20.66 11.35 -11.30
CA LYS A 219 21.33 10.81 -10.09
C LYS A 219 22.49 11.71 -9.60
N ASP A 220 22.85 12.74 -10.35
CA ASP A 220 23.92 13.68 -10.00
C ASP A 220 23.42 14.86 -9.16
N GLU A 221 22.12 15.10 -9.15
CA GLU A 221 21.47 16.02 -8.23
C GLU A 221 21.48 15.43 -6.81
N PRO A 222 21.96 16.18 -5.80
CA PRO A 222 21.95 15.72 -4.42
C PRO A 222 20.51 15.49 -3.91
N PRO A 223 20.19 14.31 -3.37
CA PRO A 223 18.85 14.06 -2.88
C PRO A 223 18.60 14.77 -1.55
N ILE A 224 17.33 15.12 -1.34
CA ILE A 224 16.77 15.55 -0.08
C ILE A 224 16.43 14.30 0.74
N ALA A 225 17.01 14.17 1.93
CA ALA A 225 16.63 13.11 2.86
C ALA A 225 15.44 13.53 3.72
N LEU A 226 14.45 12.65 3.83
CA LEU A 226 13.21 12.85 4.58
C LEU A 226 13.04 11.68 5.57
N LEU A 227 12.55 11.97 6.77
CA LEU A 227 12.12 10.94 7.71
C LEU A 227 10.63 10.66 7.53
N VAL A 228 10.30 9.44 7.12
CA VAL A 228 8.91 9.00 6.87
C VAL A 228 8.51 7.97 7.93
N ARG A 229 7.48 8.28 8.71
CA ARG A 229 6.98 7.45 9.82
C ARG A 229 5.69 6.73 9.45
N SER A 230 5.20 5.92 10.38
CA SER A 230 3.89 5.28 10.29
C SER A 230 2.79 6.34 10.20
N GLY A 231 1.87 6.17 9.25
CA GLY A 231 0.76 7.08 8.97
C GLY A 231 1.11 8.26 8.06
N ASP A 232 2.38 8.48 7.73
CA ASP A 232 2.79 9.55 6.82
C ASP A 232 2.50 9.17 5.36
N VAL A 233 2.19 10.17 4.54
CA VAL A 233 1.96 10.03 3.10
C VAL A 233 2.89 10.96 2.33
N VAL A 234 3.55 10.41 1.31
CA VAL A 234 4.29 11.15 0.30
C VAL A 234 3.46 11.21 -0.97
N VAL A 235 3.32 12.40 -1.56
CA VAL A 235 2.67 12.62 -2.86
C VAL A 235 3.71 13.20 -3.81
N GLN A 236 3.97 12.48 -4.90
CA GLN A 236 4.85 12.93 -5.97
C GLN A 236 4.01 13.29 -7.19
N ALA A 237 3.84 14.59 -7.43
CA ALA A 237 3.08 15.14 -8.54
C ALA A 237 3.92 16.17 -9.31
N GLY A 238 3.40 16.63 -10.46
CA GLY A 238 4.06 17.63 -11.30
C GLY A 238 5.52 17.24 -11.61
N GLU A 239 6.47 18.15 -11.36
CA GLU A 239 7.89 17.87 -11.60
C GLU A 239 8.42 16.70 -10.75
N SER A 240 8.07 16.64 -9.47
CA SER A 240 8.53 15.58 -8.56
C SER A 240 8.04 14.18 -8.90
N ARG A 241 7.02 14.06 -9.76
CA ARG A 241 6.49 12.78 -10.27
C ARG A 241 7.55 11.95 -11.00
N GLY A 242 8.50 12.63 -11.66
CA GLY A 242 9.59 12.01 -12.42
C GLY A 242 10.94 12.01 -11.70
N TYR A 243 10.98 12.33 -10.40
CA TYR A 243 12.23 12.40 -9.64
C TYR A 243 12.75 11.01 -9.26
N TYR A 244 14.08 10.88 -9.25
CA TYR A 244 14.74 9.73 -8.64
C TYR A 244 14.40 9.67 -7.16
N HIS A 245 14.06 8.50 -6.66
CA HIS A 245 13.79 8.32 -5.25
C HIS A 245 14.08 6.88 -4.79
N GLY A 246 14.06 6.68 -3.47
CA GLY A 246 14.40 5.39 -2.89
C GLY A 246 14.47 5.44 -1.36
N VAL A 247 14.68 4.27 -0.78
CA VAL A 247 14.66 4.05 0.67
C VAL A 247 15.97 3.37 1.06
N PRO A 248 17.05 4.13 1.31
CA PRO A 248 18.34 3.53 1.68
C PRO A 248 18.32 2.85 3.05
N ARG A 249 17.36 3.21 3.93
CA ARG A 249 17.38 2.74 5.31
C ARG A 249 15.98 2.65 5.92
N ILE A 250 15.69 1.49 6.49
CA ILE A 250 14.63 1.32 7.50
C ILE A 250 15.27 1.48 8.89
N LEU A 251 14.67 2.30 9.72
CA LEU A 251 15.17 2.60 11.06
C LEU A 251 14.57 1.61 12.06
N SER A 252 15.42 1.05 12.91
CA SER A 252 14.99 0.25 14.04
C SER A 252 14.46 1.18 15.13
N ALA A 253 13.14 1.38 15.14
CA ALA A 253 12.45 2.11 16.19
C ALA A 253 11.17 1.35 16.53
N SER A 254 10.65 1.49 17.73
CA SER A 254 9.31 0.97 18.00
C SER A 254 8.31 1.74 17.12
N PRO A 255 7.39 1.06 16.41
CA PRO A 255 6.28 1.74 15.75
C PRO A 255 5.44 2.47 16.82
N PRO A 256 4.59 3.43 16.43
CA PRO A 256 3.80 4.18 17.38
C PRO A 256 3.02 3.23 18.29
N ARG A 257 3.17 3.39 19.61
CA ARG A 257 2.45 2.58 20.62
C ARG A 257 0.94 2.65 20.44
N GLU A 258 0.46 3.76 19.89
CA GLU A 258 -0.91 4.02 19.47
C GLU A 258 -1.48 2.92 18.55
N LEU A 259 -0.65 2.25 17.72
CA LEU A 259 -1.11 1.13 16.90
C LEU A 259 -1.49 -0.09 17.73
N LEU A 260 -0.75 -0.37 18.80
CA LEU A 260 -1.10 -1.47 19.72
C LEU A 260 -2.33 -1.11 20.55
N ASP A 261 -2.40 0.15 21.02
CA ASP A 261 -3.51 0.64 21.84
C ASP A 261 -4.84 0.69 21.05
N ALA A 262 -4.77 0.84 19.72
CA ALA A 262 -5.93 0.86 18.81
C ALA A 262 -6.46 -0.54 18.41
N CYS A 263 -5.75 -1.62 18.75
CA CYS A 263 -6.15 -2.96 18.34
C CYS A 263 -7.47 -3.40 19.01
N SER A 264 -8.49 -3.68 18.19
CA SER A 264 -9.81 -4.12 18.65
C SER A 264 -10.01 -5.63 18.63
N SER A 265 -9.08 -6.40 18.05
CA SER A 265 -9.15 -7.85 17.92
C SER A 265 -7.77 -8.51 17.99
N SER A 266 -7.73 -9.81 18.32
CA SER A 266 -6.48 -10.60 18.37
C SER A 266 -5.74 -10.64 17.02
N ASN A 267 -6.47 -10.62 15.91
CA ASN A 267 -5.87 -10.54 14.57
C ASN A 267 -5.17 -9.19 14.33
N MET A 268 -5.77 -8.09 14.78
CA MET A 268 -5.14 -6.77 14.69
C MET A 268 -3.93 -6.66 15.61
N VAL A 269 -3.95 -7.32 16.77
CA VAL A 269 -2.76 -7.42 17.64
C VAL A 269 -1.59 -8.06 16.88
N GLY A 270 -1.80 -9.18 16.19
CA GLY A 270 -0.75 -9.82 15.38
C GLY A 270 -0.20 -8.91 14.27
N VAL A 271 -1.06 -8.09 13.63
CA VAL A 271 -0.62 -7.09 12.64
C VAL A 271 0.22 -6.00 13.30
N ALA A 272 -0.24 -5.44 14.42
CA ALA A 272 0.49 -4.43 15.16
C ALA A 272 1.85 -4.95 15.65
N GLU A 273 1.93 -6.19 16.12
CA GLU A 273 3.17 -6.87 16.46
C GLU A 273 4.10 -7.04 15.25
N TRP A 274 3.58 -7.44 14.10
CA TRP A 274 4.36 -7.56 12.86
C TRP A 274 4.98 -6.21 12.45
N LEU A 275 4.20 -5.13 12.55
CA LEU A 275 4.63 -3.75 12.29
C LEU A 275 5.71 -3.25 13.26
N GLN A 276 5.98 -3.96 14.37
CA GLN A 276 7.11 -3.63 15.26
C GLN A 276 8.47 -3.94 14.67
N THR A 277 8.52 -4.78 13.65
CA THR A 277 9.78 -5.23 13.05
C THR A 277 9.83 -5.00 11.54
N HIS A 278 8.74 -4.48 10.98
CA HIS A 278 8.57 -4.31 9.55
C HIS A 278 7.91 -2.97 9.21
N ARG A 279 8.08 -2.59 7.94
CA ARG A 279 7.40 -1.48 7.31
C ARG A 279 6.64 -1.98 6.09
N LEU A 280 5.44 -1.45 5.92
CA LEU A 280 4.65 -1.56 4.71
C LEU A 280 4.62 -0.20 3.99
N ASN A 281 4.66 -0.24 2.67
CA ASN A 281 4.46 0.93 1.84
C ASN A 281 3.53 0.63 0.67
N ALA A 282 2.44 1.37 0.53
CA ALA A 282 1.51 1.25 -0.60
C ALA A 282 1.73 2.41 -1.57
N ASN A 283 2.22 2.12 -2.78
CA ASN A 283 2.38 3.11 -3.86
C ASN A 283 1.25 2.97 -4.87
N VAL A 284 0.24 3.84 -4.76
CA VAL A 284 -0.95 3.86 -5.61
C VAL A 284 -0.72 4.83 -6.78
N ARG A 285 -1.16 4.41 -7.97
CA ARG A 285 -0.95 5.13 -9.22
C ARG A 285 -2.13 4.99 -10.17
N GLN A 286 -2.29 6.00 -11.03
CA GLN A 286 -3.06 5.88 -12.27
C GLN A 286 -2.10 5.39 -13.37
N VAL A 287 -2.54 4.42 -14.16
CA VAL A 287 -1.71 3.81 -15.21
C VAL A 287 -2.01 4.43 -16.55
N PHE A 288 -3.29 4.55 -16.92
CA PHE A 288 -3.68 4.97 -18.26
C PHE A 288 -4.18 6.40 -18.30
N GLU A 289 -3.97 7.07 -19.44
CA GLU A 289 -4.54 8.37 -19.70
C GLU A 289 -6.07 8.27 -19.78
N ARG A 290 -6.76 9.32 -19.32
CA ARG A 290 -8.20 9.43 -19.47
C ARG A 290 -8.49 10.26 -20.72
N ASP A 291 -9.27 9.71 -21.63
CA ASP A 291 -9.80 10.48 -22.77
C ASP A 291 -10.99 11.30 -22.25
N GLU A 292 -10.77 12.59 -21.96
CA GLU A 292 -11.78 13.53 -21.44
C GLU A 292 -13.08 13.54 -22.29
N ARG A 293 -13.01 13.07 -23.54
CA ARG A 293 -14.15 12.99 -24.47
C ARG A 293 -15.10 11.82 -24.23
N ARG A 294 -14.74 10.81 -23.44
CA ARG A 294 -15.60 9.62 -23.21
C ARG A 294 -16.50 9.72 -21.98
N GLU A 295 -16.30 10.70 -21.09
CA GLU A 295 -17.06 10.79 -19.83
C GLU A 295 -18.33 11.66 -19.92
N VAL A 296 -18.65 12.27 -21.06
CA VAL A 296 -19.90 13.02 -21.24
C VAL A 296 -21.00 12.13 -21.83
N HIS A 297 -21.45 11.10 -21.12
CA HIS A 297 -22.78 10.49 -21.33
C HIS A 297 -23.33 9.97 -19.99
N PRO A 298 -24.19 10.70 -19.28
CA PRO A 298 -25.04 10.07 -18.28
C PRO A 298 -25.97 9.12 -19.04
N HIS A 299 -25.92 7.83 -18.70
CA HIS A 299 -26.86 6.85 -19.23
C HIS A 299 -28.28 7.38 -19.05
N ASN A 300 -28.95 7.62 -20.18
CA ASN A 300 -30.39 7.82 -20.26
C ASN A 300 -31.08 6.69 -19.48
N ALA A 301 -31.71 7.05 -18.37
CA ALA A 301 -32.83 6.30 -17.84
C ALA A 301 -33.94 6.34 -18.90
N VAL A 302 -34.01 5.31 -19.74
CA VAL A 302 -35.20 5.07 -20.56
C VAL A 302 -36.27 4.57 -19.60
N CYS A 303 -37.03 5.53 -19.09
CA CYS A 303 -38.34 5.32 -18.49
C CYS A 303 -39.28 4.92 -19.64
N THR A 304 -39.51 3.63 -19.85
CA THR A 304 -40.60 3.16 -20.71
C THR A 304 -41.91 3.29 -19.93
N SER A 305 -42.64 4.35 -20.21
CA SER A 305 -44.04 4.51 -19.89
C SER A 305 -44.87 3.73 -20.91
N GLU A 306 -45.29 2.51 -20.56
CA GLU A 306 -46.42 1.87 -21.24
C GLU A 306 -47.66 2.01 -20.36
N ARG A 307 -48.46 3.03 -20.70
CA ARG A 307 -49.88 3.10 -20.32
C ARG A 307 -50.64 2.15 -21.24
N SER A 308 -51.20 1.08 -20.68
CA SER A 308 -52.37 0.42 -21.24
C SER A 308 -53.51 0.48 -20.24
N ASN A 309 -54.48 1.34 -20.50
CA ASN A 309 -55.80 1.30 -19.87
C ASN A 309 -56.59 0.12 -20.47
N LEU A 310 -57.12 -0.75 -19.62
CA LEU A 310 -58.40 -1.42 -19.87
C LEU A 310 -59.04 -1.82 -18.53
N ALA A 311 -60.36 -1.65 -18.53
CA ALA A 311 -61.23 -1.47 -17.38
C ALA A 311 -61.54 -2.74 -16.56
N SER A 312 -61.88 -2.46 -15.30
CA SER A 312 -62.94 -3.07 -14.47
C SER A 312 -63.08 -4.60 -14.40
N ASP A 313 -62.89 -5.14 -13.19
CA ASP A 313 -64.03 -5.71 -12.47
C ASP A 313 -63.79 -5.82 -10.96
N ARG A 314 -64.87 -5.62 -10.20
CA ARG A 314 -64.95 -5.74 -8.74
C ARG A 314 -64.96 -7.21 -8.34
N LEU A 315 -64.40 -7.55 -7.17
CA LEU A 315 -65.12 -8.26 -6.09
C LEU A 315 -64.24 -8.43 -4.84
N GLU A 316 -64.94 -8.57 -3.74
CA GLU A 316 -64.56 -8.38 -2.35
C GLU A 316 -63.78 -9.54 -1.70
N SER A 317 -63.28 -9.22 -0.50
CA SER A 317 -63.27 -10.06 0.71
C SER A 317 -61.97 -10.78 1.08
N GLY A 318 -61.71 -10.80 2.40
CA GLY A 318 -60.98 -11.89 3.05
C GLY A 318 -59.74 -11.48 3.85
N ALA A 319 -59.94 -10.93 5.04
CA ALA A 319 -58.95 -11.00 6.11
C ALA A 319 -58.68 -12.46 6.50
N ARG A 320 -57.43 -12.83 6.80
CA ARG A 320 -57.04 -13.59 8.01
C ARG A 320 -55.53 -13.85 8.09
N SER A 321 -55.08 -13.64 9.32
CA SER A 321 -53.88 -14.13 10.00
C SER A 321 -53.55 -15.60 9.78
N HIS A 322 -52.26 -15.95 9.80
CA HIS A 322 -51.73 -17.00 10.68
C HIS A 322 -50.20 -16.95 10.80
N ASP A 323 -49.75 -16.95 12.05
CA ASP A 323 -48.45 -17.41 12.51
C ASP A 323 -48.16 -18.85 12.06
N HIS A 324 -46.89 -19.19 11.82
CA HIS A 324 -46.21 -20.26 12.59
C HIS A 324 -44.75 -20.50 12.22
N HIS A 325 -43.97 -20.61 13.30
CA HIS A 325 -42.87 -21.54 13.60
C HIS A 325 -41.55 -21.56 12.83
N ALA A 326 -40.52 -21.37 13.65
CA ALA A 326 -39.13 -21.78 13.49
C ALA A 326 -38.95 -23.29 13.22
N SER A 327 -37.91 -23.62 12.47
CA SER A 327 -37.15 -24.86 12.67
C SER A 327 -35.70 -24.69 12.20
N THR A 328 -34.80 -24.88 13.16
CA THR A 328 -33.39 -25.23 13.01
C THR A 328 -33.18 -26.43 12.09
N HIS A 329 -32.13 -26.37 11.25
CA HIS A 329 -31.43 -27.57 10.80
C HIS A 329 -29.92 -27.34 10.72
N SER A 330 -29.22 -28.01 11.62
CA SER A 330 -27.81 -28.39 11.56
C SER A 330 -27.56 -29.34 10.39
N ILE A 331 -26.54 -29.08 9.58
CA ILE A 331 -26.01 -30.05 8.62
C ILE A 331 -24.55 -30.33 9.00
N VAL A 332 -24.36 -31.52 9.55
CA VAL A 332 -23.10 -32.26 9.61
C VAL A 332 -23.05 -33.11 8.36
N THR A 333 -21.95 -33.08 7.61
CA THR A 333 -21.62 -34.13 6.63
C THR A 333 -20.14 -34.45 6.66
N ASP A 334 -19.87 -35.67 7.12
CA ASP A 334 -18.65 -36.45 6.95
C ASP A 334 -18.28 -36.69 5.47
N ALA A 335 -16.98 -36.71 5.17
CA ALA A 335 -16.46 -37.44 4.01
C ALA A 335 -14.99 -37.90 4.18
N LYS A 336 -14.87 -39.17 4.58
CA LYS A 336 -14.04 -40.25 3.98
C LYS A 336 -12.51 -40.11 3.88
N LEU A 337 -11.85 -40.83 4.79
CA LEU A 337 -10.54 -41.48 4.67
C LEU A 337 -10.55 -42.64 3.65
N TYR A 338 -9.44 -42.86 2.92
CA TYR A 338 -8.87 -44.16 2.44
C TYR A 338 -7.62 -43.91 1.51
N PRO A 339 -6.70 -44.88 1.23
CA PRO A 339 -5.45 -45.08 2.01
C PRO A 339 -4.13 -45.09 1.19
N HIS A 340 -3.01 -45.14 1.94
CA HIS A 340 -1.67 -45.68 1.66
C HIS A 340 -1.08 -45.79 0.24
N LYS A 341 0.16 -45.28 0.08
CA LYS A 341 1.29 -45.98 -0.55
C LYS A 341 2.64 -45.48 0.00
N ARG A 342 3.43 -46.40 0.60
CA ARG A 342 4.88 -46.26 0.87
C ARG A 342 5.69 -46.72 -0.35
N PRO A 343 6.94 -46.22 -0.50
CA PRO A 343 8.07 -47.08 -0.88
C PRO A 343 9.21 -46.92 0.16
N ARG A 344 9.55 -47.98 0.92
CA ARG A 344 10.65 -48.96 0.72
C ARG A 344 12.07 -48.35 0.75
N LEU A 345 12.78 -48.72 1.83
CA LEU A 345 14.21 -48.63 2.07
C LEU A 345 15.01 -49.70 1.31
N GLY A 346 16.28 -49.40 1.08
CA GLY A 346 17.37 -50.30 0.68
C GLY A 346 18.34 -49.58 -0.25
N ALA A 347 19.66 -49.61 -0.12
CA ALA A 347 20.56 -50.24 0.84
C ALA A 347 21.98 -49.63 0.66
N GLU A 348 22.84 -49.86 1.66
CA GLU A 348 24.31 -50.05 1.56
C GLU A 348 25.29 -48.85 1.44
N SER A 349 26.04 -48.67 2.54
CA SER A 349 27.44 -48.20 2.61
C SER A 349 28.39 -49.33 2.16
N PRO A 350 29.70 -49.08 1.85
CA PRO A 350 30.70 -48.91 2.93
C PRO A 350 31.98 -48.07 2.60
N GLY A 351 32.64 -47.59 3.67
CA GLY A 351 34.09 -47.29 3.79
C GLY A 351 34.57 -45.97 3.14
N GLN A 352 35.42 -45.14 3.76
CA GLN A 352 36.37 -45.27 4.86
C GLN A 352 36.36 -43.98 5.69
#